data_AF-A0A935ZS20-F1
#
_entry.id   AF-A0A935ZS20-F1
#
_cell.length_a   1.000
_cell.length_b   1.000
_cell.length_c   1.000
_cell.angle_alpha   90.00
_cell.angle_beta   90.00
_cell.angle_gamma   90.00
#
_symmetry.space_group_name_H-M   'P 1'
#
loop_
_entity.id
_entity.type
_entity.pdbx_description
1 polymer ?
#
loop_
_entity_poly.entity_id
_entity_poly.type
_entity_poly.pdbx_seq_one_letter_code
_entity_poly.pdbx_strand_id
1 'polypeptide(L)'
;MKKIPMTMVLLFNFFLSYSQNGLEKIIVEKYYITDANDASANGTDGILPVNSTTYRIYVDMLPGYKFQAAYGVEKHELRIATSTTFFNNEDRGSTTPSYTKNQAKNNTVMLDSWLSVGAACVGQVGVLKSDDDGVSTIVNSAGLLKNNDPMAGIPLTSQDGMRSGITQQVTTVGITKEIAMFDNQNDGTNGPVFSTNNGSWASLNGSTGFDSLDNKVLIAQITTDGKFEFELNIQISTPSLGFERYVARNPEGNEKSITSLIYPNVVDAKNIAVSNPTIHVYPNPTANLISISMDHIKSVHNQYQIYDAKSTLLTQGVLESESSKIKQNIDLSSLPMGLYFLVLSLDGERIVKKVVRLN
;
A
#
# COMPACT_ATOMS: atom_id res chain seq x y z
N MET A 1 -24.85 41.83 -59.68
CA MET A 1 -24.89 40.84 -58.59
C MET A 1 -23.46 40.56 -58.15
N LYS A 2 -23.04 41.09 -56.99
CA LYS A 2 -21.66 40.97 -56.48
C LYS A 2 -21.48 39.58 -55.84
N LYS A 3 -20.46 38.83 -56.29
CA LYS A 3 -20.07 37.53 -55.70
C LYS A 3 -19.22 37.81 -54.45
N ILE A 4 -19.64 37.30 -53.29
CA ILE A 4 -18.89 37.35 -52.04
C ILE A 4 -18.12 36.03 -51.92
N PRO A 5 -16.78 36.02 -51.77
CA PRO A 5 -16.04 34.80 -51.52
C PRO A 5 -16.18 34.43 -50.04
N MET A 6 -16.70 33.23 -49.78
CA MET A 6 -16.78 32.64 -48.45
C MET A 6 -15.42 32.00 -48.13
N THR A 7 -14.63 32.63 -47.27
CA THR A 7 -13.35 32.10 -46.80
C THR A 7 -13.60 31.09 -45.68
N MET A 8 -13.33 29.82 -45.94
CA MET A 8 -13.40 28.75 -44.93
C MET A 8 -12.12 28.80 -44.07
N VAL A 9 -12.25 29.25 -42.83
CA VAL A 9 -11.15 29.26 -41.85
C VAL A 9 -11.00 27.85 -41.28
N LEU A 10 -9.93 27.16 -41.67
CA LEU A 10 -9.55 25.87 -41.07
C LEU A 10 -8.83 26.15 -39.73
N LEU A 11 -9.51 25.90 -38.61
CA LEU A 11 -8.90 25.94 -37.28
C LEU A 11 -8.10 24.65 -37.05
N PHE A 12 -6.77 24.73 -37.23
CA PHE A 12 -5.83 23.70 -36.76
C PHE A 12 -5.73 23.79 -35.23
N ASN A 13 -6.43 22.91 -34.52
CA ASN A 13 -6.15 22.66 -33.10
C ASN A 13 -4.83 21.89 -32.99
N PHE A 14 -3.74 22.60 -32.70
CA PHE A 14 -2.50 21.98 -32.25
C PHE A 14 -2.74 21.41 -30.84
N PHE A 15 -3.00 20.11 -30.75
CA PHE A 15 -2.84 19.40 -29.48
C PHE A 15 -1.35 19.33 -29.18
N LEU A 16 -0.91 20.09 -28.18
CA LEU A 16 0.39 19.86 -27.54
C LEU A 16 0.31 18.50 -26.84
N SER A 17 0.88 17.48 -27.46
CA SER A 17 1.07 16.17 -26.83
C SER A 17 2.14 16.30 -25.75
N TYR A 18 1.74 16.55 -24.51
CA TYR A 18 2.60 16.26 -23.38
C TYR A 18 2.80 14.75 -23.33
N SER A 19 4.06 14.27 -23.36
CA SER A 19 4.35 12.87 -23.08
C SER A 19 3.84 12.57 -21.67
N GLN A 20 2.76 11.81 -21.57
CA GLN A 20 2.33 11.27 -20.28
C GLN A 20 3.31 10.18 -19.86
N ASN A 21 3.60 10.11 -18.57
CA ASN A 21 4.38 9.03 -18.01
C ASN A 21 3.52 7.76 -18.01
N GLY A 22 4.02 6.68 -18.61
CA GLY A 22 3.33 5.39 -18.59
C GLY A 22 3.17 4.84 -17.18
N LEU A 23 4.09 5.17 -16.27
CA LEU A 23 3.96 4.91 -14.83
C LEU A 23 3.33 6.12 -14.15
N GLU A 24 2.17 5.93 -13.52
CA GLU A 24 1.45 6.99 -12.82
C GLU A 24 1.89 7.10 -11.37
N LYS A 25 2.00 5.97 -10.67
CA LYS A 25 2.45 5.90 -9.27
C LYS A 25 2.82 4.47 -8.86
N ILE A 26 3.56 4.37 -7.76
CA ILE A 26 3.60 3.16 -6.93
C ILE A 26 2.60 3.35 -5.81
N ILE A 27 1.71 2.37 -5.62
CA ILE A 27 0.72 2.36 -4.55
C ILE A 27 1.20 1.41 -3.47
N VAL A 28 1.13 1.85 -2.22
CA VAL A 28 1.39 1.00 -1.06
C VAL A 28 0.10 0.87 -0.26
N GLU A 29 -0.49 -0.32 -0.30
CA GLU A 29 -1.66 -0.67 0.51
C GLU A 29 -1.20 -1.33 1.81
N LYS A 30 -1.69 -0.85 2.96
CA LYS A 30 -1.63 -1.61 4.21
C LYS A 30 -2.70 -2.70 4.14
N TYR A 31 -2.30 -3.87 3.64
CA TYR A 31 -3.18 -4.99 3.36
C TYR A 31 -3.78 -5.59 4.64
N TYR A 32 -2.98 -5.73 5.70
CA TYR A 32 -3.43 -6.25 6.98
C TYR A 32 -2.54 -5.79 8.13
N ILE A 33 -3.09 -5.75 9.35
CA ILE A 33 -2.33 -5.51 10.58
C ILE A 33 -2.65 -6.65 11.55
N THR A 34 -1.62 -7.37 11.99
CA THR A 34 -1.73 -8.53 12.89
C THR A 34 -2.28 -8.13 14.25
N ASP A 35 -3.29 -8.84 14.75
CA ASP A 35 -3.79 -8.72 16.11
C ASP A 35 -3.30 -9.85 17.05
N ALA A 36 -3.77 -9.85 18.29
CA ALA A 36 -3.39 -10.86 19.27
C ALA A 36 -3.92 -12.27 18.94
N ASN A 37 -5.02 -12.39 18.19
CA ASN A 37 -5.58 -13.67 17.78
C ASN A 37 -4.72 -14.29 16.67
N ASP A 38 -4.26 -13.49 15.71
CA ASP A 38 -3.34 -13.93 14.66
C ASP A 38 -2.00 -14.41 15.24
N ALA A 39 -1.43 -13.66 16.20
CA ALA A 39 -0.18 -14.02 16.87
C ALA A 39 -0.28 -15.28 17.75
N SER A 40 -1.49 -15.78 18.04
CA SER A 40 -1.67 -17.04 18.78
C SER A 40 -1.29 -18.28 17.97
N ALA A 41 -1.16 -18.14 16.64
CA ALA A 41 -0.71 -19.20 15.74
C ALA A 41 0.82 -19.36 15.67
N ASN A 42 1.57 -18.53 16.42
CA ASN A 42 3.03 -18.57 16.51
C ASN A 42 3.49 -19.91 17.13
N GLY A 43 3.87 -20.86 16.29
CA GLY A 43 4.31 -22.20 16.69
C GLY A 43 4.44 -23.20 15.54
N THR A 44 3.71 -23.00 14.44
CA THR A 44 3.85 -23.78 13.18
C THR A 44 4.06 -22.88 11.95
N ASP A 45 3.71 -21.60 12.05
CA ASP A 45 3.57 -20.70 10.90
C ASP A 45 4.69 -19.64 10.79
N GLY A 46 5.68 -19.69 11.69
CA GLY A 46 6.62 -18.59 11.93
C GLY A 46 6.21 -17.70 13.11
N ILE A 47 7.10 -16.78 13.51
CA ILE A 47 6.81 -15.79 14.55
C ILE A 47 6.25 -14.54 13.87
N LEU A 48 4.97 -14.27 14.08
CA LEU A 48 4.28 -13.06 13.62
C LEU A 48 3.90 -12.17 14.83
N PRO A 49 4.67 -11.09 15.10
CA PRO A 49 4.38 -10.17 16.20
C PRO A 49 3.07 -9.40 15.99
N VAL A 50 2.36 -9.10 17.08
CA VAL A 50 1.20 -8.19 17.07
C VAL A 50 1.63 -6.81 16.56
N ASN A 51 0.77 -6.16 15.76
CA ASN A 51 1.05 -4.92 15.02
C ASN A 51 2.04 -5.05 13.86
N SER A 52 2.43 -6.27 13.45
CA SER A 52 3.05 -6.47 12.14
C SER A 52 2.10 -5.96 11.05
N THR A 53 2.64 -5.20 10.10
CA THR A 53 1.87 -4.69 8.96
C THR A 53 2.28 -5.44 7.70
N THR A 54 1.31 -5.97 6.98
CA THR A 54 1.47 -6.50 5.62
C THR A 54 1.21 -5.38 4.63
N TYR A 55 2.20 -5.06 3.81
CA TYR A 55 2.14 -4.08 2.75
C TYR A 55 2.03 -4.78 1.40
N ARG A 56 1.11 -4.34 0.54
CA ARG A 56 1.09 -4.72 -0.87
C ARG A 56 1.51 -3.54 -1.73
N ILE A 57 2.42 -3.79 -2.67
CA ILE A 57 3.05 -2.77 -3.51
C ILE A 57 2.57 -2.96 -4.94
N TYR A 58 1.89 -1.94 -5.48
CA TYR A 58 1.34 -1.98 -6.84
C TYR A 58 2.03 -0.96 -7.73
N VAL A 59 2.22 -1.33 -8.99
CA VAL A 59 2.60 -0.43 -10.08
C VAL A 59 1.32 0.00 -10.77
N ASP A 60 1.02 1.31 -10.72
CA ASP A 60 -0.12 1.91 -11.41
C ASP A 60 0.32 2.52 -12.72
N MET A 61 -0.22 2.04 -13.83
CA MET A 61 0.21 2.41 -15.17
C MET A 61 -0.97 2.91 -16.00
N LEU A 62 -0.65 3.69 -17.04
CA LEU A 62 -1.63 4.00 -18.06
C LEU A 62 -2.13 2.73 -18.78
N PRO A 63 -3.36 2.76 -19.33
CA PRO A 63 -3.88 1.66 -20.14
C PRO A 63 -2.95 1.27 -21.28
N GLY A 64 -2.80 -0.05 -21.51
CA GLY A 64 -1.98 -0.62 -22.58
C GLY A 64 -0.48 -0.74 -22.28
N TYR A 65 0.01 -0.15 -21.18
CA TYR A 65 1.37 -0.41 -20.68
C TYR A 65 1.43 -1.74 -19.96
N LYS A 66 2.63 -2.33 -19.86
CA LYS A 66 2.84 -3.57 -19.10
C LYS A 66 4.05 -3.45 -18.19
N PHE A 67 3.92 -3.95 -16.97
CA PHE A 67 5.03 -4.10 -16.05
C PHE A 67 5.99 -5.16 -16.60
N GLN A 68 7.27 -4.84 -16.73
CA GLN A 68 8.28 -5.78 -17.20
C GLN A 68 9.25 -6.20 -16.10
N ALA A 69 9.75 -5.25 -15.30
CA ALA A 69 10.72 -5.57 -14.26
C ALA A 69 10.79 -4.49 -13.17
N ALA A 70 11.09 -4.93 -11.96
CA ALA A 70 11.76 -4.10 -10.97
C ALA A 70 13.24 -4.49 -10.97
N TYR A 71 14.14 -3.51 -11.09
CA TYR A 71 15.54 -3.75 -11.43
C TYR A 71 16.52 -2.92 -10.61
N GLY A 72 17.71 -3.47 -10.41
CA GLY A 72 18.87 -2.81 -9.84
C GLY A 72 20.04 -2.92 -10.82
N VAL A 73 20.74 -1.81 -11.01
CA VAL A 73 21.95 -1.68 -11.84
C VAL A 73 22.98 -0.84 -11.10
N GLU A 74 24.23 -0.81 -11.54
CA GLU A 74 25.38 -0.20 -10.81
C GLU A 74 25.11 1.21 -10.25
N LYS A 75 24.32 2.03 -10.96
CA LYS A 75 23.99 3.41 -10.55
C LYS A 75 22.63 3.56 -9.84
N HIS A 76 21.81 2.51 -9.86
CA HIS A 76 20.45 2.53 -9.33
C HIS A 76 20.22 1.24 -8.54
N GLU A 77 20.46 1.29 -7.23
CA GLU A 77 20.15 0.19 -6.32
C GLU A 77 18.64 -0.11 -6.36
N LEU A 78 18.29 -1.39 -6.41
CA LEU A 78 16.94 -1.85 -6.08
C LEU A 78 16.93 -2.29 -4.63
N ARG A 79 16.07 -1.71 -3.81
CA ARG A 79 16.11 -1.90 -2.35
C ARG A 79 14.73 -2.04 -1.73
N ILE A 80 14.57 -3.02 -0.86
CA ILE A 80 13.44 -3.17 0.07
C ILE A 80 14.03 -3.42 1.46
N ALA A 81 13.60 -2.65 2.46
CA ALA A 81 14.18 -2.69 3.79
C ALA A 81 13.13 -2.62 4.89
N THR A 82 13.47 -3.17 6.05
CA THR A 82 12.77 -2.95 7.31
C THR A 82 13.77 -2.69 8.43
N SER A 83 13.34 -2.12 9.56
CA SER A 83 14.18 -1.99 10.75
C SER A 83 14.29 -3.27 11.59
N THR A 84 13.52 -4.31 11.26
CA THR A 84 13.51 -5.62 11.95
C THR A 84 13.78 -6.75 10.97
N THR A 85 12.84 -7.67 10.76
CA THR A 85 12.90 -8.74 9.76
C THR A 85 11.62 -8.75 8.96
N PHE A 86 11.65 -9.41 7.81
CA PHE A 86 10.43 -9.78 7.11
C PHE A 86 9.72 -10.90 7.89
N PHE A 87 8.43 -11.07 7.68
CA PHE A 87 7.71 -12.27 8.12
C PHE A 87 7.51 -13.17 6.91
N ASN A 88 7.84 -14.44 7.08
CA ASN A 88 7.62 -15.48 6.08
C ASN A 88 6.72 -16.55 6.70
N ASN A 89 5.83 -17.19 5.96
CA ASN A 89 5.07 -18.29 6.53
C ASN A 89 5.90 -19.59 6.49
N GLU A 90 6.07 -20.30 7.61
CA GLU A 90 6.93 -21.49 7.62
C GLU A 90 6.28 -22.76 7.04
N ASP A 91 4.94 -22.80 6.93
CA ASP A 91 4.22 -23.91 6.29
C ASP A 91 4.31 -23.81 4.75
N ARG A 92 4.03 -22.62 4.21
CA ARG A 92 3.81 -22.41 2.76
C ARG A 92 4.36 -21.10 2.20
N GLY A 93 5.16 -20.39 2.98
CA GLY A 93 5.86 -19.22 2.48
C GLY A 93 6.76 -19.59 1.32
N SER A 94 6.98 -18.62 0.44
CA SER A 94 7.88 -18.81 -0.69
C SER A 94 8.21 -17.45 -1.29
N THR A 95 9.37 -17.37 -1.96
CA THR A 95 9.83 -16.15 -2.64
C THR A 95 8.85 -15.54 -3.65
N THR A 96 7.82 -16.30 -4.05
CA THR A 96 6.71 -15.88 -4.92
C THR A 96 5.39 -16.45 -4.39
N PRO A 97 4.22 -15.85 -4.71
CA PRO A 97 2.93 -16.27 -4.17
C PRO A 97 2.43 -17.60 -4.78
N SER A 98 3.04 -18.71 -4.36
CA SER A 98 2.88 -20.04 -4.95
C SER A 98 1.83 -20.93 -4.29
N TYR A 99 1.29 -20.51 -3.13
CA TYR A 99 0.16 -21.19 -2.50
C TYR A 99 -1.12 -21.02 -3.35
N THR A 100 -2.08 -21.92 -3.18
CA THR A 100 -3.39 -21.88 -3.87
C THR A 100 -4.44 -21.15 -3.03
N LYS A 101 -5.54 -20.71 -3.67
CA LYS A 101 -6.67 -20.09 -2.95
C LYS A 101 -7.25 -20.98 -1.83
N ASN A 102 -7.21 -22.30 -1.99
CA ASN A 102 -7.65 -23.20 -0.91
C ASN A 102 -6.65 -23.22 0.26
N GLN A 103 -5.35 -23.17 -0.04
CA GLN A 103 -4.30 -23.11 0.95
C GLN A 103 -4.28 -21.78 1.72
N ALA A 104 -4.71 -20.69 1.08
CA ALA A 104 -4.87 -19.37 1.68
C ALA A 104 -5.84 -19.34 2.88
N LYS A 105 -6.74 -20.33 3.00
CA LYS A 105 -7.66 -20.47 4.13
C LYS A 105 -6.98 -20.95 5.41
N ASN A 106 -5.74 -21.41 5.33
CA ASN A 106 -5.02 -21.92 6.50
C ASN A 106 -4.22 -20.80 7.13
N ASN A 107 -3.94 -20.95 8.43
CA ASN A 107 -2.94 -20.18 9.18
C ASN A 107 -2.85 -18.67 8.81
N THR A 108 -1.65 -18.12 8.77
CA THR A 108 -1.35 -16.74 8.40
C THR A 108 -0.68 -16.63 7.03
N VAL A 109 -0.73 -17.66 6.18
CA VAL A 109 -0.03 -17.70 4.87
C VAL A 109 -0.38 -16.52 3.96
N MET A 110 -1.58 -15.94 4.08
CA MET A 110 -1.97 -14.73 3.33
C MET A 110 -1.11 -13.51 3.67
N LEU A 111 -0.33 -13.56 4.76
CA LEU A 111 0.55 -12.49 5.23
C LEU A 111 2.03 -12.77 4.90
N ASP A 112 2.35 -13.83 4.16
CA ASP A 112 3.71 -14.12 3.72
C ASP A 112 4.35 -12.96 2.94
N SER A 113 5.68 -12.83 3.01
CA SER A 113 6.44 -11.84 2.23
C SER A 113 6.97 -12.45 0.94
N TRP A 114 6.72 -11.83 -0.21
CA TRP A 114 7.10 -12.35 -1.52
C TRP A 114 7.18 -11.29 -2.60
N LEU A 115 7.88 -11.63 -3.68
CA LEU A 115 7.90 -10.84 -4.92
C LEU A 115 6.87 -11.37 -5.91
N SER A 116 6.30 -10.48 -6.71
CA SER A 116 5.26 -10.82 -7.68
C SER A 116 5.36 -10.00 -8.96
N VAL A 117 4.56 -10.42 -9.93
CA VAL A 117 4.33 -9.73 -11.19
C VAL A 117 2.83 -9.74 -11.52
N GLY A 118 1.97 -9.65 -10.51
CA GLY A 118 0.52 -9.52 -10.62
C GLY A 118 -0.27 -10.58 -9.86
N ALA A 119 0.36 -11.68 -9.45
CA ALA A 119 -0.31 -12.72 -8.66
C ALA A 119 -0.39 -12.34 -7.17
N ALA A 120 -1.48 -12.75 -6.51
CA ALA A 120 -1.56 -12.80 -5.05
C ALA A 120 -1.50 -14.24 -4.52
N CYS A 121 -1.91 -15.22 -5.34
CA CYS A 121 -1.68 -16.65 -5.16
C CYS A 121 -1.94 -17.36 -6.50
N VAL A 122 -1.80 -18.68 -6.57
CA VAL A 122 -1.99 -19.45 -7.82
C VAL A 122 -3.37 -19.21 -8.42
N GLY A 123 -3.37 -18.68 -9.65
CA GLY A 123 -4.58 -18.39 -10.43
C GLY A 123 -5.38 -17.19 -9.93
N GLN A 124 -4.87 -16.41 -8.98
CA GLN A 124 -5.53 -15.20 -8.48
C GLN A 124 -4.63 -13.98 -8.70
N VAL A 125 -5.17 -12.98 -9.39
CA VAL A 125 -4.55 -11.66 -9.55
C VAL A 125 -4.73 -10.90 -8.23
N GLY A 126 -3.66 -10.25 -7.78
CA GLY A 126 -3.73 -9.36 -6.63
C GLY A 126 -4.25 -7.99 -7.05
N VAL A 127 -5.34 -7.56 -6.43
CA VAL A 127 -5.95 -6.23 -6.62
C VAL A 127 -5.93 -5.47 -5.29
N LEU A 128 -6.11 -4.15 -5.33
CA LEU A 128 -6.40 -3.40 -4.10
C LEU A 128 -7.72 -3.91 -3.53
N LYS A 129 -7.87 -3.86 -2.20
CA LYS A 129 -9.12 -4.33 -1.59
C LYS A 129 -10.32 -3.52 -2.09
N SER A 130 -10.15 -2.22 -2.34
CA SER A 130 -11.20 -1.37 -2.94
C SER A 130 -11.72 -1.85 -4.30
N ASP A 131 -10.91 -2.63 -5.03
CA ASP A 131 -11.18 -3.09 -6.38
C ASP A 131 -11.60 -4.58 -6.41
N ASP A 132 -11.65 -5.21 -5.24
CA ASP A 132 -12.20 -6.54 -5.02
C ASP A 132 -13.73 -6.46 -4.87
N ASP A 133 -14.46 -7.35 -5.55
CA ASP A 133 -15.92 -7.38 -5.49
C ASP A 133 -16.47 -8.14 -4.28
N GLY A 134 -15.60 -8.69 -3.43
CA GLY A 134 -15.98 -9.46 -2.25
C GLY A 134 -16.62 -10.81 -2.56
N VAL A 135 -16.52 -11.26 -3.81
CA VAL A 135 -17.08 -12.55 -4.24
C VAL A 135 -16.06 -13.65 -3.99
N SER A 136 -16.47 -14.68 -3.26
CA SER A 136 -15.59 -15.80 -2.88
C SER A 136 -14.37 -15.36 -2.06
N THR A 137 -14.56 -14.34 -1.23
CA THR A 137 -13.59 -13.90 -0.22
C THR A 137 -13.13 -15.09 0.63
N ILE A 138 -11.82 -15.20 0.83
CA ILE A 138 -11.22 -16.24 1.66
C ILE A 138 -11.67 -16.08 3.11
N VAL A 139 -12.26 -17.13 3.66
CA VAL A 139 -12.53 -17.26 5.08
C VAL A 139 -11.48 -18.19 5.68
N ASN A 140 -10.71 -17.68 6.63
CA ASN A 140 -9.70 -18.46 7.33
C ASN A 140 -10.36 -19.56 8.18
N SER A 141 -9.88 -20.79 8.04
CA SER A 141 -10.45 -21.99 8.65
C SER A 141 -10.18 -22.10 10.14
N ALA A 142 -9.12 -21.43 10.63
CA ALA A 142 -8.77 -21.38 12.05
C ALA A 142 -9.38 -20.16 12.76
N GLY A 143 -10.15 -19.32 12.05
CA GLY A 143 -10.72 -18.09 12.60
C GLY A 143 -9.73 -16.95 12.78
N LEU A 144 -8.54 -17.04 12.17
CA LEU A 144 -7.54 -15.97 12.09
C LEU A 144 -7.91 -14.96 10.98
N LEU A 145 -7.11 -13.92 10.82
CA LEU A 145 -7.23 -12.92 9.74
C LEU A 145 -8.57 -12.16 9.76
N LYS A 146 -9.07 -11.89 10.97
CA LYS A 146 -10.36 -11.23 11.21
C LYS A 146 -10.26 -9.80 11.69
N ASN A 147 -9.04 -9.30 11.93
CA ASN A 147 -8.85 -7.95 12.43
C ASN A 147 -9.46 -6.94 11.45
N ASN A 148 -10.12 -5.93 12.00
CA ASN A 148 -10.75 -4.84 11.27
C ASN A 148 -10.05 -3.50 11.59
N ASP A 149 -8.73 -3.54 11.83
CA ASP A 149 -7.96 -2.33 12.11
C ASP A 149 -8.20 -1.28 11.02
N PRO A 150 -8.70 -0.10 11.40
CA PRO A 150 -8.96 1.02 10.49
C PRO A 150 -7.82 1.34 9.53
N MET A 151 -6.57 1.18 9.98
CA MET A 151 -5.39 1.50 9.18
C MET A 151 -5.11 0.47 8.09
N ALA A 152 -5.62 -0.75 8.23
CA ALA A 152 -5.61 -1.73 7.16
C ALA A 152 -6.75 -1.49 6.15
N GLY A 153 -7.67 -0.55 6.41
CA GLY A 153 -8.81 -0.31 5.52
C GLY A 153 -9.83 -1.45 5.56
N ILE A 154 -10.19 -1.97 4.39
CA ILE A 154 -11.30 -2.94 4.28
C ILE A 154 -10.88 -4.31 4.87
N PRO A 155 -11.65 -4.92 5.77
CA PRO A 155 -11.27 -6.20 6.38
C PRO A 155 -11.16 -7.34 5.35
N LEU A 156 -10.21 -8.26 5.57
CA LEU A 156 -10.03 -9.44 4.71
C LEU A 156 -11.23 -10.39 4.70
N THR A 157 -12.09 -10.30 5.70
CA THR A 157 -13.37 -11.04 5.76
C THR A 157 -14.43 -10.49 4.81
N SER A 158 -14.22 -9.29 4.27
CA SER A 158 -15.10 -8.65 3.27
C SER A 158 -14.47 -8.69 1.88
N GLN A 159 -13.22 -8.24 1.75
CA GLN A 159 -12.46 -8.19 0.51
C GLN A 159 -11.02 -8.66 0.78
N ASP A 160 -10.62 -9.78 0.17
CA ASP A 160 -9.31 -10.41 0.34
C ASP A 160 -8.26 -9.89 -0.67
N GLY A 161 -8.66 -8.98 -1.54
CA GLY A 161 -7.79 -8.40 -2.56
C GLY A 161 -7.35 -9.43 -3.60
N MET A 162 -8.17 -10.44 -3.88
CA MET A 162 -7.90 -11.47 -4.89
C MET A 162 -9.02 -11.60 -5.91
N ARG A 163 -8.66 -11.52 -7.19
CA ARG A 163 -9.58 -11.74 -8.32
C ARG A 163 -9.14 -12.95 -9.12
N SER A 164 -10.08 -13.80 -9.52
CA SER A 164 -9.77 -14.89 -10.45
C SER A 164 -9.30 -14.32 -11.79
N GLY A 165 -8.11 -14.70 -12.25
CA GLY A 165 -7.54 -14.14 -13.47
C GLY A 165 -6.25 -14.81 -13.89
N ILE A 166 -5.74 -14.40 -15.05
CA ILE A 166 -4.48 -14.93 -15.59
C ILE A 166 -3.33 -14.20 -14.93
N THR A 167 -2.36 -14.96 -14.43
CA THR A 167 -1.15 -14.43 -13.80
C THR A 167 0.07 -14.77 -14.64
N GLN A 168 1.11 -13.96 -14.53
CA GLN A 168 2.44 -14.26 -15.08
C GLN A 168 3.33 -14.84 -13.98
N GLN A 169 4.38 -15.56 -14.39
CA GLN A 169 5.38 -16.08 -13.47
C GLN A 169 6.50 -15.07 -13.26
N VAL A 170 6.96 -14.96 -12.01
CA VAL A 170 8.15 -14.18 -11.67
C VAL A 170 9.37 -14.86 -12.26
N THR A 171 10.19 -14.10 -12.97
CA THR A 171 11.51 -14.54 -13.44
C THR A 171 12.56 -13.66 -12.79
N THR A 172 13.57 -14.25 -12.15
CA THR A 172 14.74 -13.51 -11.67
C THR A 172 15.84 -13.50 -12.72
N VAL A 173 16.50 -12.35 -12.87
CA VAL A 173 17.71 -12.20 -13.70
C VAL A 173 18.77 -11.55 -12.81
N GLY A 174 19.92 -12.18 -12.60
CA GLY A 174 20.99 -11.64 -11.75
C GLY A 174 20.73 -11.67 -10.24
N ILE A 175 19.47 -11.77 -9.79
CA ILE A 175 19.12 -12.10 -8.40
C ILE A 175 19.34 -13.59 -8.17
N THR A 176 20.11 -13.94 -7.14
CA THR A 176 20.41 -15.32 -6.76
C THR A 176 20.00 -15.58 -5.32
N LYS A 177 20.91 -15.43 -4.36
CA LYS A 177 20.67 -15.72 -2.94
C LYS A 177 19.90 -14.62 -2.23
N GLU A 178 19.88 -13.41 -2.77
CA GLU A 178 19.28 -12.24 -2.16
C GLU A 178 17.77 -12.42 -1.94
N ILE A 179 17.09 -13.16 -2.83
CA ILE A 179 15.64 -13.39 -2.73
C ILE A 179 15.26 -14.39 -1.62
N ALA A 180 16.20 -15.21 -1.14
CA ALA A 180 15.91 -16.28 -0.18
C ALA A 180 15.38 -15.76 1.18
N MET A 181 15.57 -14.48 1.49
CA MET A 181 14.99 -13.86 2.68
C MET A 181 13.46 -13.77 2.64
N PHE A 182 12.83 -13.94 1.47
CA PHE A 182 11.38 -14.00 1.29
C PHE A 182 10.88 -15.45 1.16
N ASP A 183 11.68 -16.46 1.52
CA ASP A 183 11.27 -17.86 1.38
C ASP A 183 10.36 -18.28 2.55
N ASN A 184 10.70 -19.32 3.30
CA ASN A 184 9.82 -19.89 4.34
C ASN A 184 10.49 -19.99 5.72
N GLN A 185 11.37 -19.05 6.05
CA GLN A 185 12.12 -19.05 7.32
C GLN A 185 11.89 -17.76 8.12
N ASN A 186 11.65 -17.88 9.44
CA ASN A 186 11.65 -16.76 10.41
C ASN A 186 12.70 -16.97 11.51
N ASP A 187 13.88 -17.43 11.12
CA ASP A 187 14.99 -17.70 12.04
C ASP A 187 15.84 -16.44 12.34
N GLY A 188 15.39 -15.26 11.89
CA GLY A 188 16.08 -13.99 12.04
C GLY A 188 17.09 -13.69 10.92
N THR A 189 17.25 -14.57 9.92
CA THR A 189 18.11 -14.35 8.74
C THR A 189 17.36 -13.71 7.57
N ASN A 190 16.05 -13.59 7.69
CA ASN A 190 15.12 -13.13 6.66
C ASN A 190 14.96 -11.60 6.61
N GLY A 191 16.07 -10.90 6.42
CA GLY A 191 16.14 -9.44 6.40
C GLY A 191 17.38 -8.92 7.12
N PRO A 192 17.49 -7.62 7.40
CA PRO A 192 16.48 -6.57 7.23
C PRO A 192 16.32 -6.03 5.80
N VAL A 193 17.19 -6.42 4.87
CA VAL A 193 17.35 -5.71 3.60
C VAL A 193 17.47 -6.69 2.43
N PHE A 194 16.54 -6.58 1.49
CA PHE A 194 16.72 -7.05 0.13
C PHE A 194 17.35 -5.93 -0.70
N SER A 195 18.50 -6.19 -1.35
CA SER A 195 19.07 -5.21 -2.29
C SER A 195 19.84 -5.87 -3.43
N THR A 196 19.86 -5.23 -4.59
CA THR A 196 20.75 -5.60 -5.70
C THR A 196 21.12 -4.39 -6.55
N ASN A 197 22.33 -4.43 -7.12
CA ASN A 197 22.83 -3.48 -8.13
C ASN A 197 23.10 -4.16 -9.48
N ASN A 198 22.66 -5.41 -9.65
CA ASN A 198 22.82 -6.15 -10.91
C ASN A 198 21.80 -7.27 -11.01
N GLY A 199 20.52 -6.93 -10.86
CA GLY A 199 19.48 -7.94 -10.93
C GLY A 199 18.08 -7.38 -10.98
N SER A 200 17.14 -8.21 -11.40
CA SER A 200 15.73 -7.86 -11.50
C SER A 200 14.84 -9.06 -11.21
N TRP A 201 13.62 -8.78 -10.73
CA TRP A 201 12.50 -9.71 -10.85
C TRP A 201 11.55 -9.15 -11.91
N ALA A 202 11.11 -10.03 -12.80
CA ALA A 202 10.57 -9.64 -14.08
C ALA A 202 9.39 -10.51 -14.53
N SER A 203 8.56 -9.93 -15.39
CA SER A 203 7.52 -10.59 -16.16
C SER A 203 7.95 -10.62 -17.61
N LEU A 204 8.37 -11.79 -18.11
CA LEU A 204 8.92 -11.90 -19.47
C LEU A 204 7.91 -11.56 -20.57
N ASN A 205 6.63 -11.82 -20.34
CA ASN A 205 5.54 -11.48 -21.27
C ASN A 205 4.93 -10.09 -20.98
N GLY A 206 5.40 -9.42 -19.94
CA GLY A 206 4.77 -8.24 -19.36
C GLY A 206 3.48 -8.56 -18.61
N SER A 207 3.25 -7.87 -17.51
CA SER A 207 2.02 -8.01 -16.72
C SER A 207 1.14 -6.78 -16.84
N THR A 208 -0.17 -7.00 -16.90
CA THR A 208 -1.21 -5.96 -16.84
C THR A 208 -2.05 -6.18 -15.59
N GLY A 209 -2.66 -5.10 -15.11
CA GLY A 209 -3.64 -5.19 -14.03
C GLY A 209 -4.87 -6.00 -14.41
N PHE A 210 -5.70 -6.28 -13.41
CA PHE A 210 -6.96 -7.00 -13.59
C PHE A 210 -7.91 -6.22 -14.51
N ASP A 211 -8.03 -4.91 -14.29
CA ASP A 211 -8.77 -4.00 -15.16
C ASP A 211 -7.82 -3.36 -16.19
N SER A 212 -8.23 -3.37 -17.45
CA SER A 212 -7.45 -2.78 -18.55
C SER A 212 -7.41 -1.24 -18.54
N LEU A 213 -8.39 -0.61 -17.91
CA LEU A 213 -8.48 0.85 -17.75
C LEU A 213 -7.84 1.31 -16.44
N ASP A 214 -7.87 0.45 -15.42
CA ASP A 214 -7.24 0.69 -14.12
C ASP A 214 -6.08 -0.29 -13.90
N ASN A 215 -5.00 -0.04 -14.65
CA ASN A 215 -3.92 -1.00 -14.89
C ASN A 215 -2.92 -1.06 -13.73
N LYS A 216 -3.36 -1.67 -12.63
CA LYS A 216 -2.58 -1.86 -11.40
C LYS A 216 -2.05 -3.28 -11.28
N VAL A 217 -0.74 -3.42 -11.16
CA VAL A 217 -0.07 -4.73 -11.03
C VAL A 217 0.56 -4.85 -9.65
N LEU A 218 0.16 -5.87 -8.88
CA LEU A 218 0.82 -6.21 -7.61
C LEU A 218 2.22 -6.77 -7.87
N ILE A 219 3.25 -6.11 -7.37
CA ILE A 219 4.66 -6.50 -7.63
C ILE A 219 5.39 -7.04 -6.40
N ALA A 220 4.85 -6.86 -5.19
CA ALA A 220 5.38 -7.46 -3.98
C ALA A 220 4.34 -7.39 -2.85
N GLN A 221 4.47 -8.31 -1.89
CA GLN A 221 3.83 -8.23 -0.58
C GLN A 221 4.92 -8.38 0.47
N ILE A 222 4.97 -7.48 1.47
CA ILE A 222 6.00 -7.48 2.51
C ILE A 222 5.33 -7.35 3.87
N THR A 223 5.65 -8.24 4.81
CA THR A 223 5.15 -8.16 6.18
C THR A 223 6.28 -7.92 7.15
N THR A 224 6.12 -6.95 8.06
CA THR A 224 7.12 -6.64 9.08
C THR A 224 6.49 -5.87 10.26
N ASP A 225 7.07 -6.01 11.45
CA ASP A 225 6.79 -5.18 12.63
C ASP A 225 7.72 -3.95 12.74
N GLY A 226 8.65 -3.82 11.79
CA GLY A 226 9.59 -2.72 11.72
C GLY A 226 9.13 -1.54 10.85
N LYS A 227 10.03 -0.56 10.70
CA LYS A 227 9.86 0.56 9.77
C LYS A 227 10.14 0.08 8.35
N PHE A 228 9.10 -0.02 7.53
CA PHE A 228 9.19 -0.47 6.15
C PHE A 228 9.63 0.66 5.21
N GLU A 229 10.61 0.38 4.34
CA GLU A 229 11.17 1.33 3.37
C GLU A 229 11.50 0.64 2.04
N PHE A 230 11.45 1.37 0.92
CA PHE A 230 11.96 0.88 -0.36
C PHE A 230 12.48 1.99 -1.26
N GLU A 231 13.34 1.60 -2.20
CA GLU A 231 13.70 2.37 -3.40
C GLU A 231 13.60 1.44 -4.61
N LEU A 232 12.66 1.72 -5.51
CA LEU A 232 12.37 0.89 -6.67
C LEU A 232 12.80 1.56 -7.97
N ASN A 233 13.38 0.77 -8.88
CA ASN A 233 13.51 1.15 -10.28
C ASN A 233 12.66 0.20 -11.12
N ILE A 234 11.86 0.76 -12.03
CA ILE A 234 10.78 0.05 -12.74
C ILE A 234 10.97 0.21 -14.24
N GLN A 235 10.88 -0.90 -14.97
CA GLN A 235 10.78 -0.90 -16.42
C GLN A 235 9.36 -1.34 -16.83
N ILE A 236 8.77 -0.58 -17.74
CA ILE A 236 7.46 -0.89 -18.33
C ILE A 236 7.57 -0.87 -19.85
N SER A 237 6.81 -1.73 -20.54
CA SER A 237 6.67 -1.63 -22.00
C SER A 237 5.60 -0.62 -22.38
N THR A 238 5.85 0.15 -23.43
CA THR A 238 4.85 1.04 -24.01
C THR A 238 3.77 0.26 -24.79
N PRO A 239 2.58 0.84 -25.06
CA PRO A 239 1.61 0.26 -26.00
C PRO A 239 2.18 0.15 -27.42
N SER A 240 3.11 1.04 -27.78
CA SER A 240 3.98 0.92 -28.96
C SER A 240 5.14 -0.04 -28.70
N LEU A 241 5.85 -0.48 -29.74
CA LEU A 241 7.11 -1.21 -29.57
C LEU A 241 8.14 -0.31 -28.85
N GLY A 242 8.45 -0.59 -27.59
CA GLY A 242 9.35 0.23 -26.77
C GLY A 242 9.23 -0.03 -25.27
N PHE A 243 10.01 0.71 -24.48
CA PHE A 243 9.98 0.66 -23.02
C PHE A 243 10.27 2.02 -22.41
N GLU A 244 9.84 2.20 -21.16
CA GLU A 244 10.19 3.33 -20.30
C GLU A 244 10.90 2.81 -19.05
N ARG A 245 11.85 3.60 -18.54
CA ARG A 245 12.60 3.31 -17.32
C ARG A 245 12.40 4.40 -16.30
N TYR A 246 12.11 3.98 -15.08
CA TYR A 246 11.88 4.82 -13.94
C TYR A 246 12.89 4.44 -12.86
N VAL A 247 13.63 5.40 -12.33
CA VAL A 247 14.62 5.17 -11.25
C VAL A 247 14.30 6.01 -10.03
N ALA A 248 14.54 5.45 -8.85
CA ALA A 248 14.23 6.10 -7.58
C ALA A 248 15.01 7.41 -7.40
N ARG A 249 16.27 7.44 -7.85
CA ARG A 249 17.16 8.60 -7.67
C ARG A 249 18.01 8.85 -8.91
N ASN A 250 18.33 10.13 -9.12
CA ASN A 250 19.33 10.62 -10.08
C ASN A 250 19.15 10.05 -11.51
N PRO A 251 17.98 10.23 -12.16
CA PRO A 251 17.75 9.69 -13.51
C PRO A 251 18.79 10.19 -14.51
N GLU A 252 19.29 9.28 -15.35
CA GLU A 252 20.23 9.59 -16.43
C GLU A 252 19.59 9.38 -17.82
N GLY A 253 19.95 10.23 -18.78
CA GLY A 253 19.49 10.09 -20.17
C GLY A 253 17.96 10.17 -20.31
N ASN A 254 17.34 9.07 -20.75
CA ASN A 254 15.89 8.95 -20.97
C ASN A 254 15.13 8.37 -19.77
N GLU A 255 15.82 8.12 -18.66
CA GLU A 255 15.18 7.66 -17.44
C GLU A 255 14.29 8.76 -16.84
N LYS A 256 13.23 8.32 -16.18
CA LYS A 256 12.27 9.17 -15.49
C LYS A 256 12.36 8.90 -13.99
N SER A 257 11.84 9.81 -13.17
CA SER A 257 11.68 9.57 -11.75
C SER A 257 10.34 10.15 -11.27
N ILE A 258 9.70 9.44 -10.35
CA ILE A 258 8.49 9.89 -9.66
C ILE A 258 8.66 9.65 -8.16
N THR A 259 8.04 10.49 -7.34
CA THR A 259 8.24 10.47 -5.87
C THR A 259 7.86 9.14 -5.23
N SER A 260 6.84 8.47 -5.75
CA SER A 260 6.36 7.18 -5.23
C SER A 260 7.34 6.01 -5.43
N LEU A 261 8.44 6.18 -6.16
CA LEU A 261 9.50 5.16 -6.25
C LEU A 261 10.28 4.99 -4.95
N ILE A 262 10.09 5.89 -3.98
CA ILE A 262 10.71 5.84 -2.65
C ILE A 262 9.60 5.75 -1.59
N TYR A 263 9.71 4.79 -0.67
CA TYR A 263 8.80 4.64 0.46
C TYR A 263 9.54 4.62 1.81
N PRO A 264 8.99 5.25 2.87
CA PRO A 264 7.90 6.22 2.81
C PRO A 264 8.30 7.38 1.88
N ASN A 265 7.33 8.07 1.29
CA ASN A 265 7.62 9.19 0.39
C ASN A 265 8.44 10.24 1.16
N VAL A 266 9.76 10.20 1.02
CA VAL A 266 10.65 11.22 1.59
C VAL A 266 10.53 12.40 0.64
N VAL A 267 9.54 13.25 0.88
CA VAL A 267 9.51 14.54 0.22
C VAL A 267 10.73 15.29 0.73
N ASP A 268 11.70 15.51 -0.16
CA ASP A 268 12.91 16.25 0.13
C ASP A 268 12.51 17.57 0.81
N ALA A 269 12.96 17.78 2.06
CA ALA A 269 12.49 18.85 2.94
C ALA A 269 12.74 20.28 2.40
N LYS A 270 13.32 20.41 1.20
CA LYS A 270 13.62 21.67 0.51
C LYS A 270 12.48 22.25 -0.33
N ASN A 271 11.43 21.49 -0.67
CA ASN A 271 10.30 22.00 -1.49
C ASN A 271 8.93 21.70 -0.89
N ILE A 272 8.87 21.61 0.43
CA ILE A 272 7.64 21.43 1.20
C ILE A 272 7.07 22.81 1.55
N ALA A 273 6.23 23.35 0.67
CA ALA A 273 5.04 24.08 1.13
C ALA A 273 3.97 23.03 1.47
N VAL A 274 4.23 22.22 2.49
CA VAL A 274 3.26 21.26 3.05
C VAL A 274 2.48 22.07 4.06
N SER A 275 1.22 22.36 3.72
CA SER A 275 0.20 22.54 4.74
C SER A 275 0.11 21.22 5.50
N ASN A 276 0.89 21.05 6.58
CA ASN A 276 0.64 19.98 7.52
C ASN A 276 -0.84 20.06 7.92
N PRO A 277 -1.59 18.95 7.97
CA PRO A 277 -2.98 19.01 8.40
C PRO A 277 -3.02 19.64 9.79
N THR A 278 -3.60 20.84 9.86
CA THR A 278 -3.78 21.56 11.11
C THR A 278 -4.92 20.90 11.86
N ILE A 279 -4.57 19.98 12.77
CA ILE A 279 -5.53 19.25 13.59
C ILE A 279 -5.80 20.03 14.86
N HIS A 280 -7.03 20.52 15.00
CA HIS A 280 -7.54 21.16 16.20
C HIS A 280 -8.54 20.24 16.90
N VAL A 281 -8.31 20.01 18.20
CA VAL A 281 -9.23 19.27 19.08
C VAL A 281 -9.66 20.23 20.19
N TYR A 282 -10.94 20.60 20.21
CA TYR A 282 -11.45 21.63 21.12
C TYR A 282 -12.92 21.40 21.50
N PRO A 283 -13.38 21.85 22.67
CA PRO A 283 -12.55 22.32 23.77
C PRO A 283 -11.72 21.17 24.36
N ASN A 284 -10.53 21.48 24.84
CA ASN A 284 -9.71 20.54 25.61
C ASN A 284 -8.96 21.33 26.68
N PRO A 285 -9.33 21.20 27.97
CA PRO A 285 -10.27 20.23 28.54
C PRO A 285 -11.72 20.40 28.08
N THR A 286 -12.54 19.33 28.20
CA THR A 286 -13.97 19.34 27.88
C THR A 286 -14.83 18.82 29.04
N ALA A 287 -16.09 19.24 29.11
CA ALA A 287 -17.09 18.63 29.98
C ALA A 287 -17.72 17.38 29.35
N ASN A 288 -18.13 17.45 28.08
CA ASN A 288 -18.93 16.41 27.43
C ASN A 288 -18.52 16.13 25.99
N LEU A 289 -18.23 17.16 25.20
CA LEU A 289 -18.02 17.02 23.75
C LEU A 289 -16.64 17.56 23.35
N ILE A 290 -15.96 16.85 22.46
CA ILE A 290 -14.84 17.43 21.71
C ILE A 290 -15.24 17.57 20.24
N SER A 291 -14.81 18.66 19.62
CA SER A 291 -14.84 18.87 18.18
C SER A 291 -13.44 18.64 17.63
N ILE A 292 -13.37 17.82 16.58
CA ILE A 292 -12.19 17.65 15.74
C ILE A 292 -12.39 18.52 14.51
N SER A 293 -11.43 19.41 14.24
CA SER A 293 -11.37 20.22 13.02
C SER A 293 -10.04 19.99 12.32
N MET A 294 -10.09 19.68 11.03
CA MET A 294 -8.92 19.45 10.20
C MET A 294 -9.13 20.05 8.81
N ASP A 295 -8.05 20.55 8.22
CA ASP A 295 -7.98 21.00 6.84
C ASP A 295 -6.89 20.23 6.09
N HIS A 296 -6.99 20.21 4.75
CA HIS A 296 -6.00 19.60 3.85
C HIS A 296 -5.85 18.07 3.97
N ILE A 297 -6.96 17.38 4.24
CA ILE A 297 -6.99 15.91 4.33
C ILE A 297 -6.98 15.29 2.92
N LYS A 298 -6.12 14.29 2.71
CA LYS A 298 -5.95 13.61 1.41
C LYS A 298 -6.73 12.29 1.30
N SER A 299 -6.94 11.59 2.41
CA SER A 299 -7.64 10.31 2.49
C SER A 299 -9.14 10.49 2.61
N VAL A 300 -9.89 9.56 2.02
CA VAL A 300 -11.35 9.42 2.17
C VAL A 300 -11.75 8.45 3.29
N HIS A 301 -10.78 7.72 3.88
CA HIS A 301 -11.00 6.76 4.96
C HIS A 301 -10.26 7.22 6.21
N ASN A 302 -10.84 8.18 6.92
CA ASN A 302 -10.29 8.73 8.16
C ASN A 302 -11.07 8.17 9.34
N GLN A 303 -10.39 7.81 10.43
CA GLN A 303 -11.05 7.23 11.60
C GLN A 303 -10.44 7.74 12.90
N TYR A 304 -11.20 7.63 13.99
CA TYR A 304 -10.73 7.95 15.33
C TYR A 304 -10.98 6.79 16.30
N GLN A 305 -10.12 6.68 17.30
CA GLN A 305 -10.24 5.78 18.45
C GLN A 305 -9.94 6.56 19.73
N ILE A 306 -10.61 6.23 20.83
CA ILE A 306 -10.38 6.84 22.13
C ILE A 306 -9.98 5.76 23.13
N TYR A 307 -8.85 5.96 23.77
CA TYR A 307 -8.31 5.07 24.79
C TYR A 307 -8.29 5.75 26.16
N ASP A 308 -8.44 4.96 27.22
CA ASP A 308 -8.12 5.40 28.58
C ASP A 308 -6.59 5.45 28.83
N ALA A 309 -6.19 5.92 30.01
CA ALA A 309 -4.77 5.97 30.39
C ALA A 309 -4.09 4.59 30.58
N LYS A 310 -4.86 3.49 30.52
CA LYS A 310 -4.38 2.10 30.59
C LYS A 310 -4.38 1.45 29.20
N SER A 311 -4.58 2.23 28.13
CA SER A 311 -4.66 1.77 26.74
C SER A 311 -5.86 0.86 26.45
N THR A 312 -6.95 0.96 27.22
CA THR A 312 -8.22 0.29 26.93
C THR A 312 -9.00 1.10 25.91
N LEU A 313 -9.43 0.49 24.81
CA LEU A 313 -10.29 1.13 23.80
C LEU A 313 -11.69 1.36 24.38
N LEU A 314 -12.17 2.60 24.31
CA LEU A 314 -13.47 3.02 24.85
C LEU A 314 -14.50 3.28 23.75
N THR A 315 -14.09 3.95 22.67
CA THR A 315 -14.97 4.27 21.54
C THR A 315 -14.16 4.49 20.26
N GLN A 316 -14.80 4.31 19.12
CA GLN A 316 -14.21 4.55 17.80
C GLN A 316 -15.28 4.97 16.79
N GLY A 317 -14.85 5.58 15.68
CA GLY A 317 -15.76 5.99 14.61
C GLY A 317 -15.03 6.46 13.36
N VAL A 318 -15.80 6.69 12.29
CA VAL A 318 -15.30 7.26 11.04
C VAL A 318 -15.32 8.79 11.15
N LEU A 319 -14.32 9.43 10.55
CA LEU A 319 -14.24 10.87 10.37
C LEU A 319 -14.70 11.23 8.96
N GLU A 320 -15.88 11.84 8.86
CA GLU A 320 -16.44 12.25 7.57
C GLU A 320 -15.69 13.47 7.04
N SER A 321 -15.17 13.35 5.81
CA SER A 321 -14.48 14.44 5.12
C SER A 321 -15.39 15.08 4.06
N GLU A 322 -15.52 16.40 4.09
CA GLU A 322 -16.19 17.19 3.07
C GLU A 322 -15.19 18.21 2.50
N SER A 323 -14.98 18.21 1.18
CA SER A 323 -14.07 19.15 0.49
C SER A 323 -12.66 19.23 1.10
N SER A 324 -12.05 18.08 1.44
CA SER A 324 -10.74 17.97 2.11
C SER A 324 -10.66 18.57 3.52
N LYS A 325 -11.80 18.77 4.18
CA LYS A 325 -11.91 19.23 5.57
C LYS A 325 -12.71 18.23 6.40
N ILE A 326 -12.38 18.12 7.68
CA ILE A 326 -13.16 17.35 8.67
C ILE A 326 -13.62 18.32 9.75
N LYS A 327 -14.90 18.26 10.10
CA LYS A 327 -15.45 18.89 11.30
C LYS A 327 -16.46 17.98 11.96
N GLN A 328 -16.07 17.29 13.03
CA GLN A 328 -16.90 16.28 13.68
C GLN A 328 -16.86 16.39 15.19
N ASN A 329 -18.01 16.16 15.82
CA ASN A 329 -18.14 16.13 17.28
C ASN A 329 -18.10 14.69 17.79
N ILE A 330 -17.42 14.47 18.90
CA ILE A 330 -17.38 13.21 19.63
C ILE A 330 -17.91 13.46 21.04
N ASP A 331 -18.92 12.67 21.42
CA ASP A 331 -19.50 12.67 22.75
C ASP A 331 -18.73 11.76 23.71
N LEU A 332 -18.28 12.35 24.82
CA LEU A 332 -17.55 11.74 25.92
C LEU A 332 -18.35 11.76 27.22
N SER A 333 -19.62 12.21 27.19
CA SER A 333 -20.47 12.37 28.37
C SER A 333 -20.67 11.08 29.18
N SER A 334 -20.61 9.93 28.50
CA SER A 334 -20.72 8.59 29.10
C SER A 334 -19.44 8.07 29.76
N LEU A 335 -18.28 8.69 29.49
CA LEU A 335 -17.01 8.28 30.07
C LEU A 335 -16.89 8.84 31.50
N PRO A 336 -15.99 8.32 32.35
CA PRO A 336 -15.65 9.00 33.61
C PRO A 336 -14.94 10.36 33.39
N MET A 337 -14.69 11.11 34.46
CA MET A 337 -13.72 12.21 34.38
C MET A 337 -12.32 11.63 34.34
N GLY A 338 -11.43 12.22 33.53
CA GLY A 338 -10.06 11.73 33.46
C GLY A 338 -9.31 12.07 32.19
N LEU A 339 -8.21 11.35 32.01
CA LEU A 339 -7.30 11.48 30.89
C LEU A 339 -7.59 10.41 29.83
N TYR A 340 -7.70 10.86 28.59
CA TYR A 340 -7.94 10.03 27.41
C TYR A 340 -6.93 10.32 26.31
N PHE A 341 -6.74 9.34 25.42
CA PHE A 341 -5.92 9.46 24.22
C PHE A 341 -6.80 9.27 22.99
N LEU A 342 -6.97 10.34 22.22
CA LEU A 342 -7.60 10.33 20.91
C LEU A 342 -6.54 9.94 19.88
N VAL A 343 -6.68 8.78 19.28
CA VAL A 343 -5.85 8.29 18.17
C VAL A 343 -6.61 8.55 16.88
N LEU A 344 -5.99 9.29 15.97
CA LEU A 344 -6.51 9.64 14.67
C LEU A 344 -5.72 8.86 13.62
N SER A 345 -6.41 8.10 12.79
CA SER A 345 -5.83 7.39 11.65
C SER A 345 -6.14 8.19 10.38
N LEU A 346 -5.13 8.90 9.87
CA LEU A 346 -5.25 9.85 8.75
C LEU A 346 -4.14 9.58 7.75
N ASP A 347 -4.46 9.54 6.45
CA ASP A 347 -3.46 9.43 5.36
C ASP A 347 -2.43 8.30 5.55
N GLY A 348 -2.79 7.22 6.23
CA GLY A 348 -1.90 6.09 6.55
C GLY A 348 -1.01 6.28 7.78
N GLU A 349 -1.11 7.39 8.50
CA GLU A 349 -0.39 7.69 9.75
C GLU A 349 -1.33 7.67 10.97
N ARG A 350 -0.74 7.47 12.17
CA ARG A 350 -1.42 7.62 13.47
C ARG A 350 -0.97 8.92 14.14
N ILE A 351 -1.93 9.75 14.53
CA ILE A 351 -1.70 10.96 15.30
C ILE A 351 -2.41 10.82 16.64
N VAL A 352 -1.67 11.01 17.74
CA VAL A 352 -2.24 10.91 19.09
C VAL A 352 -2.42 12.30 19.68
N LYS A 353 -3.61 12.58 20.19
CA LYS A 353 -3.95 13.79 20.93
C LYS A 353 -4.42 13.44 22.34
N LYS A 354 -3.84 14.12 23.33
CA LYS A 354 -4.27 14.05 24.72
C LYS A 354 -5.61 14.77 24.87
N VAL A 355 -6.61 14.15 25.47
CA VAL A 355 -7.91 14.77 25.79
C VAL A 355 -8.17 14.66 27.29
N VAL A 356 -8.57 15.77 27.91
CA VAL A 356 -8.89 15.82 29.34
C VAL A 356 -10.39 16.08 29.47
N ARG A 357 -11.11 15.16 30.14
CA ARG A 357 -12.51 15.38 30.52
C ARG A 357 -12.61 15.81 31.97
N LEU A 358 -13.29 16.92 32.19
CA LEU A 358 -13.59 17.53 33.49
C LEU A 358 -15.12 17.63 33.66
N ASN A 359 -15.59 18.16 34.78
CA ASN A 359 -17.00 18.45 35.02
C ASN A 359 -17.53 19.59 34.16
#